data_AF-A0AAD9F6M2-F1
#
_entry.id   AF-A0AAD9F6M2-F1
#
_cell.length_a   1.000
_cell.length_b   1.000
_cell.length_c   1.000
_cell.angle_alpha   90.00
_cell.angle_beta   90.00
_cell.angle_gamma   90.00
#
_symmetry.space_group_name_H-M   'P 1'
#
loop_
_entity.id
_entity.type
_entity.pdbx_description
1 polymer ?
#
loop_
_entity_poly.entity_id
_entity_poly.type
_entity_poly.pdbx_seq_one_letter_code
_entity_poly.pdbx_strand_id
1 'polypeptide(L)'
;MESLPTSIQKEFEEHGHWVVPKTTNRFSSIPIDQAHEQNNDLVKGSGGAVGLTKNPSAFKKWMIAGPEQARLLKEFEQEYILEKGNKQNHHEEGMSTQKTFKEQALAMVHTISGMSNPFLDDTPDLLMLDTWNIIDESAVNTVCTVESVGRDQYNKYHVSVIRDRTHSIHEPIKKNSLPLLDAQHPGPRPSRQGRSQC
;
A
#
# COMPACT_ATOMS: atom_id res chain seq x y z
N MET A 1 43.50 13.65 2.01
CA MET A 1 43.12 12.22 2.11
C MET A 1 44.07 11.48 1.19
N GLU A 2 45.06 10.79 1.76
CA GLU A 2 46.04 10.04 0.96
C GLU A 2 45.31 8.93 0.20
N SER A 3 45.62 8.75 -1.08
CA SER A 3 45.05 7.68 -1.88
C SER A 3 45.49 6.33 -1.33
N LEU A 4 44.59 5.34 -1.38
CA LEU A 4 44.90 3.97 -0.97
C LEU A 4 46.14 3.45 -1.73
N PRO A 5 47.00 2.62 -1.09
CA PRO A 5 48.13 2.00 -1.76
C PRO A 5 47.69 1.25 -3.02
N THR A 6 48.52 1.27 -4.07
CA THR A 6 48.20 0.66 -5.38
C THR A 6 47.91 -0.84 -5.27
N SER A 7 48.51 -1.54 -4.31
CA SER A 7 48.20 -2.95 -4.03
C SER A 7 46.75 -3.17 -3.60
N ILE A 8 46.21 -2.25 -2.79
CA ILE A 8 44.83 -2.29 -2.31
C ILE A 8 43.86 -1.91 -3.43
N GLN A 9 44.23 -0.94 -4.28
CA GLN A 9 43.42 -0.57 -5.44
C GLN A 9 43.25 -1.74 -6.41
N LYS A 10 44.34 -2.46 -6.74
CA LYS A 10 44.28 -3.65 -7.59
C LYS A 10 43.39 -4.74 -7.01
N GLU A 11 43.46 -4.97 -5.70
CA GLU A 11 42.61 -5.95 -5.02
C GLU A 11 41.10 -5.63 -5.20
N PHE A 12 40.73 -4.35 -5.12
CA PHE A 12 39.34 -3.92 -5.29
C PHE A 12 38.89 -3.90 -6.77
N GLU A 13 39.76 -3.46 -7.68
CA GLU A 13 39.44 -3.29 -9.10
C GLU A 13 39.53 -4.61 -9.88
N GLU A 14 40.56 -5.41 -9.64
CA GLU A 14 40.84 -6.64 -10.40
C GLU A 14 40.17 -7.88 -9.80
N HIS A 15 40.00 -7.93 -8.47
CA HIS A 15 39.46 -9.10 -7.76
C HIS A 15 38.04 -8.90 -7.19
N GLY A 16 37.55 -7.66 -7.16
CA GLY A 16 36.17 -7.37 -6.73
C GLY A 16 35.90 -7.67 -5.25
N HIS A 17 36.93 -7.65 -4.40
CA HIS A 17 36.85 -7.96 -2.96
C HIS A 17 36.11 -6.92 -2.09
N TRP A 18 35.14 -6.22 -2.67
CA TRP A 18 34.22 -5.30 -2.00
C TRP A 18 32.75 -5.75 -2.09
N VAL A 19 32.49 -6.85 -2.80
CA VAL A 19 31.16 -7.48 -2.90
C VAL A 19 31.21 -8.95 -2.47
N VAL A 20 30.07 -9.45 -1.99
CA VAL A 20 29.88 -10.87 -1.68
C VAL A 20 28.71 -11.44 -2.49
N PRO A 21 28.86 -12.64 -3.08
CA PRO A 21 27.77 -13.28 -3.82
C PRO A 21 26.70 -13.80 -2.85
N LYS A 22 25.46 -13.33 -2.99
CA LYS A 22 24.33 -13.80 -2.19
C LYS A 22 23.92 -15.23 -2.56
N THR A 23 24.13 -15.63 -3.81
CA THR A 23 23.79 -16.95 -4.36
C THR A 23 24.90 -17.43 -5.30
N THR A 24 24.78 -18.64 -5.86
CA THR A 24 25.68 -19.13 -6.91
C THR A 24 25.54 -18.39 -8.24
N ASN A 25 24.56 -17.49 -8.37
CA ASN A 25 24.36 -16.68 -9.56
C ASN A 25 25.39 -15.52 -9.64
N ARG A 26 25.99 -15.33 -10.81
CA ARG A 26 27.01 -14.29 -11.08
C ARG A 26 26.50 -12.86 -10.87
N PHE A 27 25.19 -12.62 -11.00
CA PHE A 27 24.58 -11.29 -10.81
C PHE A 27 24.03 -11.07 -9.40
N SER A 28 24.43 -11.89 -8.42
CA SER A 28 23.93 -11.81 -7.05
C SER A 28 24.92 -11.19 -6.05
N SER A 29 26.02 -10.63 -6.57
CA SER A 29 27.01 -9.93 -5.76
C SER A 29 26.43 -8.64 -5.19
N ILE A 30 26.48 -8.50 -3.87
CA ILE A 30 26.04 -7.31 -3.15
C ILE A 30 27.22 -6.70 -2.39
N PRO A 31 27.25 -5.37 -2.20
CA PRO A 31 28.22 -4.73 -1.30
C PRO A 31 28.27 -5.39 0.08
N ILE A 32 29.47 -5.45 0.67
CA ILE A 32 29.71 -6.12 1.97
C ILE A 32 28.88 -5.49 3.10
N ASP A 33 28.68 -4.18 3.09
CA ASP A 33 27.85 -3.46 4.06
C ASP A 33 26.37 -3.89 3.97
N GLN A 34 25.83 -3.99 2.75
CA GLN A 34 24.48 -4.47 2.49
C GLN A 34 24.31 -5.94 2.90
N ALA A 35 25.32 -6.78 2.64
CA ALA A 35 25.32 -8.16 3.10
C ALA A 35 25.32 -8.25 4.63
N HIS A 36 26.11 -7.41 5.29
CA HIS A 36 26.14 -7.32 6.73
C HIS A 36 24.80 -6.86 7.29
N GLU A 37 24.15 -5.85 6.68
CA GLU A 37 22.82 -5.38 7.09
C GLU A 37 21.76 -6.50 7.00
N GLN A 38 21.73 -7.26 5.91
CA GLN A 38 20.81 -8.39 5.74
C GLN A 38 21.07 -9.49 6.78
N ASN A 39 22.34 -9.82 7.04
CA ASN A 39 22.69 -10.83 8.03
C ASN A 39 22.32 -10.39 9.45
N ASN A 40 22.38 -9.09 9.71
CA ASN A 40 22.00 -8.52 10.98
C ASN A 40 20.49 -8.58 11.21
N ASP A 41 19.69 -8.49 10.15
CA ASP A 41 18.23 -8.57 10.23
C ASP A 41 17.76 -9.94 10.74
N LEU A 42 18.43 -11.03 10.33
CA LEU A 42 18.15 -12.39 10.80
C LEU A 42 18.34 -12.57 12.32
N VAL A 43 19.22 -11.78 12.92
CA VAL A 43 19.58 -11.88 14.35
C VAL A 43 18.87 -10.80 15.18
N LYS A 44 18.39 -9.72 14.55
CA LYS A 44 17.69 -8.62 15.22
C LYS A 44 16.23 -9.01 15.47
N GLY A 45 15.81 -9.02 16.74
CA GLY A 45 14.40 -9.12 17.10
C GLY A 45 13.61 -7.83 16.80
N SER A 46 12.31 -7.82 17.11
CA SER A 46 11.35 -6.75 16.80
C SER A 46 11.68 -5.35 17.36
N GLY A 47 12.72 -5.22 18.19
CA GLY A 47 13.21 -3.94 18.74
C GLY A 47 14.42 -3.34 18.01
N GLY A 48 14.90 -3.98 16.93
CA GLY A 48 16.06 -3.52 16.16
C GLY A 48 17.37 -3.47 16.96
N ALA A 49 18.32 -2.64 16.51
CA ALA A 49 19.66 -2.54 17.11
C ALA A 49 19.71 -1.71 18.42
N VAL A 50 18.59 -1.10 18.84
CA VAL A 50 18.55 -0.02 19.84
C VAL A 50 19.02 -0.47 21.24
N GLY A 51 18.86 -1.75 21.58
CA GLY A 51 19.39 -2.33 22.82
C GLY A 51 20.83 -2.87 22.71
N LEU A 52 21.27 -3.21 21.49
CA LEU A 52 22.54 -3.87 21.24
C LEU A 52 23.70 -2.87 21.19
N THR A 53 23.51 -1.72 20.53
CA THR A 53 24.55 -0.70 20.33
C THR A 53 24.85 0.12 21.58
N LYS A 54 23.96 0.10 22.58
CA LYS A 54 24.11 0.84 23.85
C LYS A 54 24.92 0.09 24.89
N ASN A 55 25.20 -1.21 24.70
CA ASN A 55 26.03 -2.01 25.59
C ASN A 55 27.28 -2.50 24.83
N PRO A 56 28.47 -1.90 25.08
CA PRO A 56 29.70 -2.25 24.36
C PRO A 56 30.10 -3.73 24.47
N SER A 57 29.80 -4.38 25.61
CA SER A 57 30.09 -5.81 25.80
C SER A 57 29.16 -6.68 24.95
N ALA A 58 27.87 -6.36 24.92
CA ALA A 58 26.89 -7.05 24.09
C ALA A 58 27.19 -6.85 22.59
N PHE A 59 27.54 -5.63 22.20
CA PHE A 59 27.94 -5.30 20.83
C PHE A 59 29.18 -6.10 20.39
N LYS A 60 30.22 -6.18 21.23
CA LYS A 60 31.44 -6.94 20.92
C LYS A 60 31.17 -8.44 20.79
N LYS A 61 30.36 -9.02 21.68
CA LYS A 61 29.95 -10.44 21.57
C LYS A 61 29.18 -10.69 20.28
N TRP A 62 28.31 -9.76 19.90
CA TRP A 62 27.53 -9.88 18.68
C TRP A 62 28.36 -9.69 17.41
N MET A 63 29.37 -8.81 17.39
CA MET A 63 30.29 -8.69 16.25
C MET A 63 31.06 -9.99 15.98
N ILE A 64 31.33 -10.77 17.02
CA ILE A 64 32.09 -12.02 16.92
C ILE A 64 31.16 -13.21 16.65
N ALA A 65 30.04 -13.32 17.37
CA ALA A 65 29.17 -14.49 17.35
C ALA A 65 27.94 -14.35 16.45
N GLY A 66 27.51 -13.13 16.10
CA GLY A 66 26.32 -12.86 15.29
C GLY A 66 26.37 -13.53 13.91
N PRO A 67 27.48 -13.42 13.15
CA PRO A 67 27.62 -14.12 11.88
C PRO A 67 27.51 -15.65 12.01
N GLU A 68 28.10 -16.23 13.06
CA GLU A 68 28.03 -17.67 13.32
C GLU A 68 26.63 -18.12 13.76
N GLN A 69 25.92 -17.30 14.55
CA GLN A 69 24.53 -17.57 14.90
C GLN A 69 23.62 -17.56 13.66
N ALA A 70 23.81 -16.60 12.75
CA ALA A 70 23.08 -16.55 11.48
C ALA A 70 23.40 -17.76 10.58
N ARG A 71 24.68 -18.17 10.52
CA ARG A 71 25.10 -19.36 9.76
C ARG A 71 24.45 -20.63 10.31
N LEU A 72 24.52 -20.86 11.62
CA LEU A 72 23.94 -22.04 12.27
C LEU A 72 22.41 -22.10 12.12
N LEU A 73 21.73 -20.95 12.25
CA LEU A 73 20.29 -20.87 12.04
C LEU A 73 19.92 -21.26 10.61
N LYS A 74 20.64 -20.72 9.62
CA LYS A 74 20.43 -21.02 8.21
C LYS A 74 20.68 -22.50 7.88
N GLU A 75 21.76 -23.07 8.39
CA GLU A 75 22.06 -24.50 8.21
C GLU A 75 20.96 -25.38 8.84
N PHE A 76 20.51 -25.03 10.04
CA PHE A 76 19.41 -25.72 10.71
C PHE A 76 18.10 -25.64 9.90
N GLU A 77 17.75 -24.45 9.40
CA GLU A 77 16.58 -24.26 8.54
C GLU A 77 16.67 -25.10 7.27
N GLN A 78 17.82 -25.12 6.60
CA GLN A 78 18.03 -25.90 5.37
C GLN A 78 17.96 -27.41 5.58
N GLU A 79 18.49 -27.91 6.69
CA GLU A 79 18.58 -29.35 6.96
C GLU A 79 17.27 -29.91 7.54
N TYR A 80 16.59 -29.16 8.40
CA TYR A 80 15.45 -29.66 9.17
C TYR A 80 14.09 -29.08 8.76
N ILE A 81 14.07 -27.92 8.08
CA ILE A 81 12.85 -27.37 7.49
C ILE A 81 12.85 -27.74 6.02
N LEU A 82 12.44 -28.98 5.72
CA LEU A 82 12.09 -29.40 4.36
C LEU A 82 11.21 -28.33 3.73
N GLU A 83 11.71 -27.65 2.70
CA GLU A 83 10.96 -26.67 1.94
C GLU A 83 9.62 -27.30 1.55
N LYS A 84 8.55 -26.92 2.25
CA LYS A 84 7.18 -27.17 1.80
C LYS A 84 6.91 -26.19 0.67
N GLY A 85 7.56 -26.44 -0.46
CA GLY A 85 7.48 -25.67 -1.68
C GLY A 85 8.05 -24.27 -1.51
N ASN A 86 8.95 -23.92 -2.42
CA ASN A 86 9.10 -22.57 -2.89
C ASN A 86 7.76 -22.14 -3.56
N LYS A 87 6.68 -22.04 -2.78
CA LYS A 87 5.58 -21.17 -3.16
C LYS A 87 6.19 -19.80 -3.04
N GLN A 88 6.48 -19.19 -4.19
CA GLN A 88 6.55 -17.76 -4.30
C GLN A 88 5.22 -17.26 -3.75
N ASN A 89 5.16 -17.07 -2.43
CA ASN A 89 4.00 -16.52 -1.77
C ASN A 89 3.78 -15.21 -2.51
N HIS A 90 2.59 -15.05 -3.07
CA HIS A 90 2.25 -13.83 -3.79
C HIS A 90 2.58 -12.68 -2.83
N HIS A 91 3.10 -11.54 -3.28
CA HIS A 91 3.49 -10.46 -2.35
C HIS A 91 2.33 -10.03 -1.41
N GLU A 92 1.09 -10.34 -1.81
CA GLU A 92 -0.16 -10.16 -1.08
C GLU A 92 -0.36 -11.15 0.09
N GLU A 93 0.32 -12.28 0.08
CA GLU A 93 0.27 -13.33 1.12
C GLU A 93 1.30 -13.09 2.24
N GLY A 94 2.09 -12.02 2.16
CA GLY A 94 3.05 -11.64 3.19
C GLY A 94 2.38 -11.26 4.51
N MET A 95 3.06 -11.53 5.63
CA MET A 95 2.58 -11.19 6.99
C MET A 95 2.24 -9.71 7.16
N SER A 96 2.97 -8.81 6.49
CA SER A 96 2.69 -7.36 6.48
C SER A 96 1.35 -7.06 5.81
N THR A 97 1.08 -7.66 4.65
CA THR A 97 -0.17 -7.46 3.91
C THR A 97 -1.35 -8.02 4.66
N GLN A 98 -1.23 -9.23 5.22
CA GLN A 98 -2.28 -9.84 6.06
C GLN A 98 -2.59 -8.98 7.30
N LYS A 99 -1.56 -8.42 7.94
CA LYS A 99 -1.73 -7.53 9.10
C LYS A 99 -2.46 -6.25 8.70
N THR A 100 -2.04 -5.59 7.63
CA THR A 100 -2.69 -4.38 7.10
C THR A 100 -4.14 -4.66 6.72
N PHE A 101 -4.41 -5.78 6.03
CA PHE A 101 -5.76 -6.19 5.66
C PHE A 101 -6.65 -6.39 6.89
N LYS A 102 -6.14 -7.09 7.91
CA LYS A 102 -6.85 -7.28 9.18
C LYS A 102 -7.16 -5.95 9.86
N GLU A 103 -6.18 -5.05 9.94
CA GLU A 103 -6.34 -3.72 10.54
C GLU A 103 -7.41 -2.89 9.79
N GLN A 104 -7.39 -2.92 8.46
CA GLN A 104 -8.38 -2.24 7.62
C GLN A 104 -9.78 -2.82 7.77
N ALA A 105 -9.91 -4.15 7.78
CA ALA A 105 -11.20 -4.81 7.98
C ALA A 105 -11.78 -4.50 9.37
N LEU A 106 -10.95 -4.53 10.41
CA LEU A 106 -11.37 -4.15 11.77
C LEU A 106 -11.77 -2.67 11.84
N ALA A 107 -11.01 -1.78 11.20
CA ALA A 107 -11.35 -0.37 11.12
C ALA A 107 -12.71 -0.15 10.45
N MET A 108 -12.97 -0.83 9.32
CA MET A 108 -14.25 -0.78 8.61
C MET A 108 -15.42 -1.29 9.48
N VAL A 109 -15.24 -2.44 10.15
CA VAL A 109 -16.26 -2.97 11.06
C VAL A 109 -16.52 -1.99 12.20
N HIS A 110 -15.47 -1.39 12.75
CA HIS A 110 -15.60 -0.41 13.82
C HIS A 110 -16.34 0.85 13.38
N THR A 111 -16.02 1.43 12.22
CA THR A 111 -16.75 2.58 11.68
C THR A 111 -18.21 2.24 11.42
N ILE A 112 -18.49 1.14 10.71
CA ILE A 112 -19.87 0.73 10.41
C ILE A 112 -20.66 0.43 11.70
N SER A 113 -20.05 -0.23 12.68
CA SER A 113 -20.72 -0.53 13.97
C SER A 113 -20.91 0.70 14.84
N GLY A 114 -20.06 1.73 14.68
CA GLY A 114 -20.21 3.02 15.34
C GLY A 114 -21.28 3.91 14.69
N MET A 115 -21.59 3.66 13.42
CA MET A 115 -22.73 4.27 12.74
C MET A 115 -24.01 3.55 13.14
N SER A 116 -25.12 4.29 13.32
CA SER A 116 -26.44 3.68 13.50
C SER A 116 -26.75 2.78 12.30
N ASN A 117 -27.54 1.72 12.49
CA ASN A 117 -28.02 0.94 11.36
C ASN A 117 -28.94 1.83 10.51
N PRO A 118 -28.52 2.20 9.28
CA PRO A 118 -29.24 3.18 8.48
C PRO A 118 -30.60 2.67 7.98
N PHE A 119 -30.89 1.38 8.15
CA PHE A 119 -32.19 0.78 7.81
C PHE A 119 -33.18 0.77 8.97
N LEU A 120 -32.75 1.13 10.19
CA LEU A 120 -33.63 1.25 11.35
C LEU A 120 -34.11 2.69 11.57
N ASP A 121 -33.45 3.66 10.96
CA ASP A 121 -33.78 5.07 11.09
C ASP A 121 -34.93 5.40 10.11
N ASP A 122 -36.09 5.77 10.65
CA ASP A 122 -37.26 6.19 9.87
C ASP A 122 -37.15 7.70 9.58
N THR A 123 -36.22 8.06 8.69
CA THR A 123 -36.03 9.45 8.23
C THR A 123 -36.57 9.60 6.80
N PRO A 124 -37.35 10.65 6.50
CA PRO A 124 -37.80 10.91 5.13
C PRO A 124 -36.66 11.42 4.23
N ASP A 125 -35.53 11.80 4.82
CA ASP A 125 -34.38 12.38 4.15
C ASP A 125 -33.48 11.31 3.51
N LEU A 126 -32.88 11.65 2.37
CA LEU A 126 -31.90 10.78 1.72
C LEU A 126 -30.51 10.99 2.37
N LEU A 127 -29.93 9.91 2.89
CA LEU A 127 -28.67 9.93 3.64
C LEU A 127 -27.51 9.28 2.86
N MET A 128 -26.30 9.81 3.02
CA MET A 128 -25.07 9.16 2.55
C MET A 128 -24.60 8.12 3.57
N LEU A 129 -24.40 6.87 3.15
CA LEU A 129 -24.08 5.76 4.06
C LEU A 129 -22.71 5.87 4.75
N ASP A 130 -21.75 6.55 4.13
CA ASP A 130 -20.36 6.65 4.61
C ASP A 130 -20.13 7.80 5.60
N THR A 131 -20.94 8.84 5.53
CA THR A 131 -20.83 10.07 6.33
C THR A 131 -22.06 10.34 7.19
N TRP A 132 -23.18 9.66 6.90
CA TRP A 132 -24.49 9.88 7.52
C TRP A 132 -25.02 11.32 7.32
N ASN A 133 -24.51 12.01 6.29
CA ASN A 133 -24.95 13.36 5.93
C ASN A 133 -26.22 13.31 5.08
N ILE A 134 -27.10 14.28 5.31
CA ILE A 134 -28.28 14.53 4.47
C ILE A 134 -27.81 15.04 3.11
N ILE A 135 -28.32 14.43 2.04
CA ILE A 135 -28.02 14.79 0.66
C ILE A 135 -28.73 16.10 0.30
N ASP A 136 -28.06 16.95 -0.48
CA ASP A 136 -28.61 18.20 -0.98
C ASP A 136 -29.88 17.96 -1.83
N GLU A 137 -30.85 18.87 -1.73
CA GLU A 137 -32.14 18.76 -2.43
C GLU A 137 -31.97 18.64 -3.96
N SER A 138 -30.94 19.25 -4.55
CA SER A 138 -30.65 19.12 -5.99
C SER A 138 -30.26 17.69 -6.40
N ALA A 139 -29.52 17.01 -5.53
CA ALA A 139 -29.12 15.62 -5.70
C ALA A 139 -30.29 14.66 -5.42
N VAL A 140 -31.11 14.96 -4.40
CA VAL A 140 -32.36 14.21 -4.14
C VAL A 140 -33.28 14.27 -5.34
N ASN A 141 -33.54 15.47 -5.87
CA ASN A 141 -34.37 15.66 -7.06
C ASN A 141 -33.79 14.91 -8.27
N THR A 142 -32.47 14.91 -8.43
CA THR A 142 -31.81 14.14 -9.48
C THR A 142 -32.08 12.64 -9.33
N VAL A 143 -31.87 12.07 -8.14
CA VAL A 143 -32.11 10.63 -7.89
C VAL A 143 -33.58 10.27 -8.16
N CYS A 144 -34.51 11.13 -7.76
CA CYS A 144 -35.95 10.93 -7.98
C CYS A 144 -36.37 11.03 -9.46
N THR A 145 -35.67 11.84 -10.27
CA THR A 145 -36.10 12.16 -11.66
C THR A 145 -35.20 11.58 -12.75
N VAL A 146 -34.05 11.00 -12.41
CA VAL A 146 -33.07 10.50 -13.39
C VAL A 146 -33.67 9.46 -14.35
N GLU A 147 -34.59 8.62 -13.84
CA GLU A 147 -35.25 7.62 -14.66
C GLU A 147 -36.18 8.26 -15.69
N SER A 148 -37.01 9.22 -15.28
CA SER A 148 -37.93 9.91 -16.19
C SER A 148 -37.17 10.71 -17.24
N VAL A 149 -36.09 11.40 -16.83
CA VAL A 149 -35.20 12.12 -17.75
C VAL A 149 -34.59 11.17 -18.78
N GLY A 150 -34.10 10.00 -18.36
CA GLY A 150 -33.54 8.99 -19.26
C GLY A 150 -34.58 8.45 -20.24
N ARG A 151 -35.80 8.19 -19.76
CA ARG A 151 -36.92 7.71 -20.57
C ARG A 151 -37.34 8.72 -21.64
N ASP A 152 -37.44 10.00 -21.27
CA ASP A 152 -37.78 11.07 -22.20
C ASP A 152 -36.71 11.25 -23.28
N GLN A 153 -35.43 11.13 -22.90
CA GLN A 153 -34.32 11.21 -23.86
C GLN A 153 -34.31 10.02 -24.82
N TYR A 154 -34.55 8.82 -24.31
CA TYR A 154 -34.69 7.63 -25.15
C TYR A 154 -35.84 7.78 -26.15
N ASN A 155 -37.02 8.22 -25.69
CA ASN A 155 -38.18 8.42 -26.55
C ASN A 155 -37.91 9.46 -27.64
N LYS A 156 -37.25 10.57 -27.29
CA LYS A 156 -36.81 11.59 -28.26
C LYS A 156 -35.86 11.00 -29.30
N TYR A 157 -34.85 10.24 -28.87
CA TYR A 157 -33.89 9.58 -29.76
C TYR A 157 -34.57 8.57 -30.70
N HIS A 158 -35.43 7.71 -30.16
CA HIS A 158 -36.17 6.71 -30.93
C HIS A 158 -37.01 7.36 -32.04
N VAL A 159 -37.70 8.46 -31.72
CA VAL A 159 -38.49 9.20 -32.70
C VAL A 159 -37.59 9.88 -33.73
N SER A 160 -36.61 10.67 -33.30
CA SER A 160 -35.85 11.53 -34.22
C SER A 160 -34.87 10.75 -35.09
N VAL A 161 -34.21 9.72 -34.56
CA VAL A 161 -33.14 8.97 -35.23
C VAL A 161 -33.66 7.70 -35.90
N ILE A 162 -34.50 6.92 -35.20
CA ILE A 162 -34.89 5.58 -35.67
C ILE A 162 -36.13 5.64 -36.57
N ARG A 163 -37.20 6.33 -36.11
CA ARG A 163 -38.47 6.40 -36.84
C ARG A 163 -38.44 7.43 -37.96
N ASP A 164 -38.19 8.69 -37.60
CA ASP A 164 -38.33 9.83 -38.52
C ASP A 164 -37.03 10.13 -39.29
N ARG A 165 -35.89 9.55 -38.84
CA ARG A 165 -34.55 9.67 -39.45
C ARG A 165 -34.12 11.10 -39.76
N THR A 166 -34.55 12.02 -38.91
CA THR A 166 -34.25 13.46 -39.00
C THR A 166 -32.81 13.78 -38.56
N HIS A 167 -32.22 12.95 -37.71
CA HIS A 167 -30.87 13.08 -37.19
C HIS A 167 -30.08 11.79 -37.47
N SER A 168 -28.77 11.91 -37.69
CA SER A 168 -27.91 10.75 -37.98
C SER A 168 -27.66 9.90 -36.73
N ILE A 169 -27.58 8.58 -36.91
CA ILE A 169 -27.18 7.64 -35.84
C ILE A 169 -25.76 7.90 -35.30
N HIS A 170 -24.93 8.62 -36.06
CA HIS A 170 -23.55 8.94 -35.72
C HIS A 170 -23.41 10.28 -34.97
N GLU A 171 -24.50 11.02 -34.80
CA GLU A 171 -24.45 12.28 -34.05
C GLU A 171 -24.18 12.03 -32.56
N PRO A 172 -23.31 12.84 -31.92
CA PRO A 172 -23.02 12.70 -30.51
C PRO A 172 -24.26 12.95 -29.63
N ILE A 173 -24.50 12.08 -28.66
CA ILE A 173 -25.52 12.28 -27.64
C ILE A 173 -24.91 13.10 -26.49
N LYS A 174 -25.55 14.22 -26.14
CA LYS A 174 -25.09 15.08 -25.04
C LYS A 174 -25.19 14.33 -23.71
N LYS A 175 -24.10 14.36 -22.92
CA LYS A 175 -24.07 13.81 -21.57
C LYS A 175 -24.95 14.63 -20.62
N ASN A 176 -25.72 13.94 -19.78
CA ASN A 176 -26.44 14.58 -18.67
C ASN A 176 -25.47 14.88 -17.53
N SER A 177 -25.31 16.16 -17.22
CA SER A 177 -24.50 16.62 -16.08
C SER A 177 -25.44 16.91 -14.91
N LEU A 178 -25.92 15.85 -14.26
CA LEU A 178 -26.82 15.97 -13.11
C LEU A 178 -26.01 15.85 -11.80
N PRO A 179 -26.29 16.67 -10.78
CA PRO A 179 -25.67 16.55 -9.46
C PRO A 179 -26.20 15.28 -8.79
N LEU A 180 -25.32 14.38 -8.35
CA LEU A 180 -25.72 13.11 -7.72
C LEU A 180 -25.19 13.02 -6.29
N LEU A 181 -23.88 12.88 -6.16
CA LEU A 181 -23.18 12.87 -4.89
C LEU A 181 -22.03 13.83 -5.06
N ASP A 182 -22.20 15.08 -4.63
CA ASP A 182 -21.05 15.95 -4.51
C ASP A 182 -20.16 15.34 -3.43
N ALA A 183 -18.97 14.89 -3.85
CA ALA A 183 -17.87 14.77 -2.93
C ALA A 183 -17.65 16.19 -2.39
N GLN A 184 -18.17 16.47 -1.20
CA GLN A 184 -17.65 17.57 -0.42
C GLN A 184 -16.15 17.34 -0.36
N HIS A 185 -15.38 18.06 -1.19
CA HIS A 185 -13.96 18.15 -0.99
C HIS A 185 -13.80 18.55 0.48
N PRO A 186 -13.14 17.74 1.32
CA PRO A 186 -12.71 18.27 2.60
C PRO A 186 -11.90 19.51 2.27
N GLY A 187 -12.35 20.67 2.77
CA GLY A 187 -11.69 21.95 2.54
C GLY A 187 -10.19 21.84 2.77
N PRO A 188 -9.39 22.77 2.20
CA PRO A 188 -7.93 22.67 2.23
C PRO A 188 -7.45 22.39 3.65
N ARG A 189 -6.71 21.28 3.81
CA ARG A 189 -6.12 20.88 5.10
C ARG A 189 -5.42 22.12 5.69
N PRO A 190 -5.64 22.47 6.96
CA PRO A 190 -4.88 23.55 7.58
C PRO A 190 -3.40 23.22 7.44
N SER A 191 -2.65 24.19 6.93
CA SER A 191 -1.20 24.10 6.79
C SER A 191 -0.61 23.72 8.14
N ARG A 192 0.30 22.74 8.15
CA ARG A 192 1.12 22.41 9.32
C ARG A 192 1.93 23.67 9.67
N GLN A 193 1.40 24.51 10.54
CA GLN A 193 2.22 25.49 11.24
C GLN A 193 3.22 24.72 12.10
N GLY A 194 4.49 25.12 11.97
CA GLY A 194 5.64 24.40 12.48
C GLY A 194 5.52 24.09 13.97
N ARG A 195 5.95 22.88 14.34
CA ARG A 195 6.39 22.59 15.70
C ARG A 195 7.51 23.58 16.06
N SER A 196 7.20 24.57 16.88
CA SER A 196 8.24 25.26 17.64
C SER A 196 8.82 24.28 18.64
N GLN A 197 10.14 24.19 18.63
CA GLN A 197 10.93 23.47 19.60
C GLN A 197 10.62 23.96 21.02
N CYS A 198 10.40 23.02 21.94
CA CYS A 198 10.80 23.07 23.35
C CYS A 198 11.18 21.63 23.72
#